data_AF-A0A430AJF3-F1
#
_entry.id   AF-A0A430AJF3-F1
#
_cell.length_a   1.000
_cell.length_b   1.000
_cell.length_c   1.000
_cell.angle_alpha   90.00
_cell.angle_beta   90.00
_cell.angle_gamma   90.00
#
_symmetry.space_group_name_H-M   'P 1'
#
loop_
_entity.id
_entity.type
_entity.pdbx_description
1 polymer ?
#
loop_
_entity_poly.entity_id
_entity_poly.type
_entity_poly.pdbx_seq_one_letter_code
_entity_poly.pdbx_strand_id
1 'polypeptide(L)'
;MGDCLTTNWGYEGKRGPEHWHELSQRFACGLDFKWQSPIALNKEIVTSEKLSKELVFHYKEEVFLEELFNNTFHFVPPEKESYLMYDEKKYWLTDIHFHLPSEHTLEEKNYPIEFHLVHMNEAKHNLVVGILFSIDSFDQLIAQKEGKIELDQAFPEFCFNPALFLPENRGFYYYIGSLTTPPTIGPIEWIVFDEVQTLSQTFVNYLKKEIVENNRRPLQPIKDRKVWYQNNHNSTQ
;
A
#
# COMPACT_ATOMS: atom_id res chain seq x y z
N MET A 1 -28.30 -20.48 3.16
CA MET A 1 -28.04 -19.04 2.96
C MET A 1 -27.91 -18.44 4.34
N GLY A 2 -26.67 -18.38 4.85
CA GLY A 2 -26.36 -17.77 6.14
C GLY A 2 -25.85 -16.38 5.86
N ASP A 3 -26.48 -15.43 6.54
CA ASP A 3 -26.22 -13.99 6.47
C ASP A 3 -24.72 -13.69 6.54
N CYS A 4 -24.20 -12.91 5.58
CA CYS A 4 -22.82 -12.47 5.54
C CYS A 4 -22.65 -11.33 6.56
N LEU A 5 -22.90 -11.62 7.84
CA LEU A 5 -22.65 -10.70 8.93
C LEU A 5 -21.16 -10.35 8.87
N THR A 6 -20.87 -9.07 8.65
CA THR A 6 -19.53 -8.51 8.60
C THR A 6 -18.79 -8.96 9.86
N THR A 7 -17.83 -9.87 9.69
CA THR A 7 -17.01 -10.35 10.80
C THR A 7 -16.21 -9.15 11.29
N ASN A 8 -16.56 -8.64 12.46
CA ASN A 8 -15.93 -7.45 13.02
C ASN A 8 -14.50 -7.76 13.45
N TRP A 9 -13.52 -7.12 12.83
CA TRP A 9 -12.09 -7.23 13.12
C TRP A 9 -11.49 -5.85 13.33
N GLY A 10 -10.30 -5.80 13.94
CA GLY A 10 -9.56 -4.56 14.16
C GLY A 10 -8.09 -4.84 14.44
N TYR A 11 -7.41 -3.93 15.12
CA TYR A 11 -5.97 -4.05 15.36
C TYR A 11 -5.60 -4.37 16.81
N GLU A 12 -6.60 -4.55 17.70
CA GLU A 12 -6.38 -4.72 19.14
C GLU A 12 -7.23 -5.81 19.79
N GLY A 13 -6.71 -6.34 20.91
CA GLY A 13 -7.39 -7.32 21.76
C GLY A 13 -7.83 -8.57 20.98
N LYS A 14 -8.98 -9.14 21.36
CA LYS A 14 -9.54 -10.35 20.73
C LYS A 14 -9.91 -10.19 19.25
N ARG A 15 -9.87 -8.97 18.72
CA ARG A 15 -10.14 -8.67 17.30
C ARG A 15 -8.88 -8.32 16.52
N GLY A 16 -7.72 -8.33 17.18
CA GLY A 16 -6.44 -7.93 16.63
C GLY A 16 -5.81 -8.97 15.69
N PRO A 17 -4.66 -8.63 15.07
CA PRO A 17 -4.07 -9.42 14.00
C PRO A 17 -3.68 -10.85 14.39
N GLU A 18 -3.31 -11.06 15.66
CA GLU A 18 -3.01 -12.41 16.18
C GLU A 18 -4.25 -13.32 16.19
N HIS A 19 -5.46 -12.75 16.27
CA HIS A 19 -6.70 -13.49 16.40
C HIS A 19 -7.59 -13.44 15.16
N TRP A 20 -7.21 -12.73 14.09
CA TRP A 20 -8.06 -12.60 12.89
C TRP A 20 -8.55 -13.94 12.34
N HIS A 21 -7.67 -14.94 12.33
CA HIS A 21 -8.00 -16.29 11.86
C HIS A 21 -9.05 -17.01 12.72
N GLU A 22 -9.22 -16.63 13.98
CA GLU A 22 -10.22 -17.19 14.90
C GLU A 22 -11.60 -16.56 14.70
N LEU A 23 -11.68 -15.38 14.07
CA LEU A 23 -12.92 -14.61 13.97
C LEU A 23 -13.90 -15.18 12.94
N SER A 24 -13.41 -15.84 11.89
CA SER A 24 -14.26 -16.53 10.92
C SER A 24 -13.48 -17.57 10.11
N GLN A 25 -14.21 -18.56 9.58
CA GLN A 25 -13.63 -19.54 8.65
C GLN A 25 -13.02 -18.86 7.41
N ARG A 26 -13.61 -17.78 6.92
CA ARG A 26 -13.09 -17.01 5.79
C ARG A 26 -11.72 -16.40 6.09
N PHE A 27 -11.51 -15.90 7.30
CA PHE A 27 -10.23 -15.32 7.71
C PHE A 27 -9.19 -16.42 8.00
N ALA A 28 -9.63 -17.57 8.54
CA ALA A 28 -8.76 -18.73 8.71
C ALA A 28 -8.14 -19.21 7.39
N CYS A 29 -8.91 -19.22 6.29
CA CYS A 29 -8.40 -19.58 4.96
C CYS A 29 -7.23 -18.70 4.47
N GLY A 30 -7.07 -17.49 5.00
CA GLY A 30 -5.91 -16.64 4.71
C GLY A 30 -4.58 -17.29 5.09
N LEU A 31 -4.59 -18.08 6.17
CA LEU A 31 -3.39 -18.74 6.69
C LEU A 31 -2.91 -19.91 5.81
N ASP A 32 -3.74 -20.40 4.89
CA ASP A 32 -3.36 -21.42 3.91
C ASP A 32 -2.26 -20.89 2.96
N PHE A 33 -2.23 -19.58 2.74
CA PHE A 33 -1.17 -18.94 1.97
C PHE A 33 0.05 -18.67 2.86
N LYS A 34 1.13 -19.44 2.64
CA LYS A 34 2.31 -19.41 3.53
C LYS A 34 3.06 -18.08 3.57
N TRP A 35 3.05 -17.29 2.50
CA TRP A 35 3.88 -16.10 2.35
C TRP A 35 3.09 -14.83 2.70
N GLN A 36 2.85 -14.64 3.99
CA GLN A 36 2.09 -13.50 4.48
C GLN A 36 2.87 -12.18 4.37
N SER A 37 2.13 -11.07 4.33
CA SER A 37 2.63 -9.68 4.37
C SER A 37 2.11 -8.96 5.62
N PRO A 38 2.77 -7.89 6.12
CA PRO A 38 3.99 -7.26 5.62
C PRO A 38 5.27 -8.02 6.02
N ILE A 39 6.43 -7.61 5.50
CA ILE A 39 7.75 -8.09 5.94
C ILE A 39 8.75 -6.97 6.17
N ALA A 40 9.81 -7.30 6.91
CA ALA A 40 11.00 -6.47 6.94
C ALA A 40 11.71 -6.54 5.58
N LEU A 41 12.13 -5.37 5.08
CA LEU A 41 12.85 -5.21 3.83
C LEU A 41 14.24 -4.65 4.11
N ASN A 42 15.26 -5.33 3.60
CA ASN A 42 16.65 -4.89 3.63
C ASN A 42 17.42 -5.59 2.50
N LYS A 43 18.66 -5.18 2.23
CA LYS A 43 19.49 -5.81 1.17
C LYS A 43 19.92 -7.24 1.49
N GLU A 44 19.92 -7.67 2.75
CA GLU A 44 20.41 -9.00 3.15
C GLU A 44 19.45 -10.12 2.74
N ILE A 45 18.15 -9.84 2.69
CA ILE A 45 17.13 -10.82 2.28
C ILE A 45 16.98 -10.94 0.76
N VAL A 46 17.67 -10.09 0.00
CA VAL A 46 17.54 -10.03 -1.46
C VAL A 46 18.22 -11.25 -2.08
N THR A 47 17.48 -11.95 -2.94
CA THR A 47 18.01 -13.06 -3.74
C THR A 47 19.09 -12.57 -4.71
N SER A 48 20.03 -13.44 -5.05
CA SER A 48 21.07 -13.15 -6.05
C SER A 48 20.53 -13.10 -7.49
N GLU A 49 19.35 -13.67 -7.73
CA GLU A 49 18.66 -13.61 -9.02
C GLU A 49 18.22 -12.18 -9.33
N LYS A 50 18.48 -11.71 -10.55
CA LYS A 50 18.03 -10.38 -10.99
C LYS A 50 16.57 -10.43 -11.41
N LEU A 51 15.82 -9.39 -11.06
CA LEU A 51 14.51 -9.14 -11.63
C LEU A 51 14.72 -8.55 -13.04
N SER A 52 14.10 -9.16 -14.04
CA SER A 52 14.10 -8.68 -15.42
C SER A 52 12.68 -8.34 -15.86
N LYS A 53 11.97 -7.59 -15.03
CA LYS A 53 10.59 -7.16 -15.28
C LYS A 53 10.56 -5.65 -15.38
N GLU A 54 9.87 -5.16 -16.39
CA GLU A 54 9.65 -3.73 -16.58
C GLU A 54 8.45 -3.29 -15.74
N LEU A 55 8.57 -2.11 -15.12
CA LEU A 55 7.51 -1.45 -14.37
C LEU A 55 7.31 -0.05 -14.93
N VAL A 56 6.14 0.22 -15.51
CA VAL A 56 5.81 1.52 -16.11
C VAL A 56 4.49 2.01 -15.55
N PHE A 57 4.47 3.25 -15.08
CA PHE A 57 3.26 3.89 -14.55
C PHE A 57 2.61 4.74 -15.63
N HIS A 58 1.31 4.54 -15.85
CA HIS A 58 0.46 5.35 -16.71
C HIS A 58 -0.60 6.03 -15.85
N TYR A 59 -0.13 6.88 -14.95
CA TYR A 59 -1.00 7.64 -14.05
C TYR A 59 -1.31 8.99 -14.65
N LYS A 60 -2.57 9.39 -14.52
CA LYS A 60 -3.05 10.71 -14.92
C LYS A 60 -3.91 11.30 -13.82
N GLU A 61 -4.21 12.57 -13.96
CA GLU A 61 -5.21 13.21 -13.12
C GLU A 61 -6.56 12.52 -13.31
N GLU A 62 -7.17 12.08 -12.20
CA GLU A 62 -8.51 11.51 -12.15
C GLU A 62 -9.18 11.82 -10.81
N VAL A 63 -10.49 11.60 -10.75
CA VAL A 63 -11.30 11.81 -9.54
C VAL A 63 -11.21 10.59 -8.63
N PHE A 64 -11.19 10.82 -7.32
CA PHE A 64 -11.25 9.83 -6.26
C PHE A 64 -12.37 10.19 -5.27
N LEU A 65 -13.07 9.15 -4.83
CA LEU A 65 -14.06 9.22 -3.77
C LEU A 65 -13.44 8.76 -2.45
N GLU A 66 -13.81 9.41 -1.35
CA GLU A 66 -13.44 8.94 -0.01
C GLU A 66 -14.35 7.80 0.42
N GLU A 67 -13.76 6.69 0.85
CA GLU A 67 -14.47 5.61 1.49
C GLU A 67 -13.78 5.19 2.79
N LEU A 68 -14.58 4.93 3.83
CA LEU A 68 -14.09 4.35 5.08
C LEU A 68 -14.57 2.90 5.17
N PHE A 69 -13.65 1.96 4.95
CA PHE A 69 -13.92 0.52 5.12
C PHE A 69 -12.67 -0.18 5.62
N ASN A 70 -12.81 -1.39 6.16
CA ASN A 70 -11.67 -2.19 6.63
C ASN A 70 -10.75 -1.49 7.66
N ASN A 71 -11.30 -0.57 8.46
CA ASN A 71 -10.55 0.22 9.45
C ASN A 71 -9.45 1.11 8.84
N THR A 72 -9.59 1.46 7.55
CA THR A 72 -8.68 2.29 6.78
C THR A 72 -9.49 3.30 5.97
N PHE A 73 -8.88 4.44 5.66
CA PHE A 73 -9.44 5.44 4.75
C PHE A 73 -8.90 5.17 3.35
N HIS A 74 -9.77 5.29 2.36
CA HIS A 74 -9.54 4.90 0.98
C HIS A 74 -9.87 6.04 0.02
N PHE A 75 -8.98 6.29 -0.94
CA PHE A 75 -9.29 7.03 -2.16
C PHE A 75 -9.57 6.02 -3.28
N VAL A 76 -10.84 5.96 -3.72
CA VAL A 76 -11.29 5.01 -4.73
C VAL A 76 -11.56 5.74 -6.05
N PRO A 77 -10.83 5.42 -7.15
CA PRO A 77 -11.12 5.98 -8.45
C PRO A 77 -12.33 5.26 -9.08
N PRO A 78 -13.49 5.92 -9.29
CA PRO A 78 -14.66 5.26 -9.87
C PRO A 78 -14.42 4.83 -11.33
N GLU A 79 -13.73 5.65 -12.10
CA GLU A 79 -13.46 5.43 -13.53
C GLU A 79 -12.21 4.59 -13.80
N LYS A 80 -11.32 4.43 -12.81
CA LYS A 80 -10.10 3.60 -12.86
C LYS A 80 -9.25 3.90 -14.08
N GLU A 81 -8.94 5.16 -14.29
CA GLU A 81 -8.27 5.58 -15.51
C GLU A 81 -6.74 5.40 -15.44
N SER A 82 -6.17 5.50 -14.24
CA SER A 82 -4.75 5.21 -13.99
C SER A 82 -4.47 3.71 -13.93
N TYR A 83 -3.29 3.32 -14.41
CA TYR A 83 -2.82 1.95 -14.36
C TYR A 83 -1.30 1.88 -14.36
N LEU A 84 -0.77 0.70 -14.09
CA LEU A 84 0.62 0.37 -14.36
C LEU A 84 0.72 -0.85 -15.28
N MET A 85 1.84 -0.93 -16.00
CA MET A 85 2.28 -2.10 -16.71
C MET A 85 3.38 -2.77 -15.89
N TYR A 86 3.21 -4.04 -15.59
CA TYR A 86 4.25 -4.86 -14.96
C TYR A 86 4.38 -6.16 -15.72
N ASP A 87 5.57 -6.45 -16.25
CA ASP A 87 5.82 -7.69 -17.01
C ASP A 87 4.79 -7.88 -18.14
N GLU A 88 4.62 -6.83 -18.95
CA GLU A 88 3.67 -6.74 -20.08
C GLU A 88 2.18 -6.86 -19.71
N LYS A 89 1.84 -6.94 -18.42
CA LYS A 89 0.46 -7.01 -17.94
C LYS A 89 0.00 -5.68 -17.40
N LYS A 90 -1.22 -5.31 -17.78
CA LYS A 90 -1.90 -4.10 -17.30
C LYS A 90 -2.61 -4.35 -15.98
N TYR A 91 -2.38 -3.50 -14.99
CA TYR A 91 -3.07 -3.48 -13.71
C TYR A 91 -3.67 -2.09 -13.46
N TRP A 92 -4.99 -2.00 -13.43
CA TRP A 92 -5.69 -0.74 -13.16
C TRP A 92 -5.63 -0.40 -11.69
N LEU A 93 -5.40 0.87 -11.37
CA LEU A 93 -5.50 1.37 -10.00
C LEU A 93 -6.95 1.26 -9.54
N THR A 94 -7.17 0.63 -8.40
CA THR A 94 -8.51 0.39 -7.86
C THR A 94 -8.73 1.05 -6.51
N ASP A 95 -7.66 1.36 -5.79
CA ASP A 95 -7.74 1.84 -4.42
C ASP A 95 -6.39 2.42 -3.97
N ILE A 96 -6.43 3.50 -3.19
CA ILE A 96 -5.28 4.02 -2.45
C ILE A 96 -5.68 4.13 -0.98
N HIS A 97 -4.96 3.47 -0.10
CA HIS A 97 -5.14 3.60 1.34
C HIS A 97 -3.81 3.72 2.05
N PHE A 98 -3.86 3.99 3.35
CA PHE A 98 -2.66 4.17 4.16
C PHE A 98 -2.76 3.52 5.53
N HIS A 99 -1.59 3.21 6.08
CA HIS A 99 -1.40 2.65 7.41
C HIS A 99 -0.55 3.58 8.27
N LEU A 100 -0.94 3.70 9.54
CA LEU A 100 -0.30 4.48 10.60
C LEU A 100 -0.02 3.56 11.80
N PRO A 101 1.24 3.22 12.13
CA PRO A 101 2.45 3.45 11.35
C PRO A 101 2.56 2.52 10.14
N SER A 102 3.70 2.57 9.42
CA SER A 102 3.99 1.65 8.32
C SER A 102 3.86 0.18 8.73
N GLU A 103 3.41 -0.64 7.79
CA GLU A 103 3.30 -2.08 7.94
C GLU A 103 4.64 -2.74 7.62
N HIS A 104 5.25 -2.38 6.49
CA HIS A 104 6.61 -2.76 6.17
C HIS A 104 7.62 -2.00 7.04
N THR A 105 8.75 -2.64 7.27
CA THR A 105 9.96 -1.95 7.72
C THR A 105 10.98 -1.93 6.59
N LEU A 106 11.77 -0.87 6.53
CA LEU A 106 12.85 -0.71 5.57
C LEU A 106 14.14 -0.40 6.33
N GLU A 107 15.17 -1.22 6.10
CA GLU A 107 16.46 -1.17 6.81
C GLU A 107 16.24 -1.11 8.33
N GLU A 108 15.41 -2.04 8.83
CA GLU A 108 15.02 -2.21 10.24
C GLU A 108 14.21 -1.06 10.86
N LYS A 109 13.84 -0.04 10.07
CA LYS A 109 13.07 1.11 10.55
C LYS A 109 11.60 0.98 10.20
N ASN A 110 10.75 1.34 11.18
CA ASN A 110 9.33 1.63 10.93
C ASN A 110 9.21 3.11 10.55
N TYR A 111 8.28 3.41 9.65
CA TYR A 111 8.00 4.77 9.20
C TYR A 111 6.64 5.24 9.72
N PRO A 112 6.45 6.55 9.91
CA PRO A 112 5.19 7.09 10.44
C PRO A 112 3.95 6.73 9.62
N ILE A 113 4.08 6.54 8.31
CA ILE A 113 2.96 6.24 7.41
C ILE A 113 3.44 5.44 6.19
N GLU A 114 2.59 4.54 5.72
CA GLU A 114 2.77 3.79 4.48
C GLU A 114 1.51 3.87 3.63
N PHE A 115 1.66 4.21 2.35
CA PHE A 115 0.57 4.15 1.38
C PHE A 115 0.64 2.85 0.59
N HIS A 116 -0.52 2.26 0.34
CA HIS A 116 -0.73 1.16 -0.57
C HIS A 116 -1.58 1.61 -1.75
N LEU A 117 -1.01 1.56 -2.95
CA LEU A 117 -1.74 1.75 -4.21
C LEU A 117 -2.05 0.35 -4.75
N VAL A 118 -3.31 -0.05 -4.65
CA VAL A 118 -3.78 -1.38 -5.04
C VAL A 118 -4.20 -1.35 -6.50
N HIS A 119 -3.66 -2.28 -7.27
CA HIS A 119 -4.00 -2.46 -8.67
C HIS A 119 -4.50 -3.87 -8.93
N MET A 120 -5.36 -4.02 -9.92
CA MET A 120 -5.93 -5.30 -10.30
C MET A 120 -5.94 -5.43 -11.82
N ASN A 121 -5.60 -6.61 -12.35
CA ASN A 121 -5.69 -6.90 -13.78
C ASN A 121 -7.04 -7.56 -14.16
N GLU A 122 -7.23 -7.85 -15.45
CA GLU A 122 -8.49 -8.47 -15.95
C GLU A 122 -8.75 -9.85 -15.34
N ALA A 123 -7.68 -10.60 -15.05
CA ALA A 123 -7.73 -11.89 -14.38
C ALA A 123 -7.97 -11.81 -12.86
N LYS A 124 -8.20 -10.60 -12.32
CA LYS A 124 -8.40 -10.33 -10.88
C LYS A 124 -7.19 -10.66 -10.01
N HIS A 125 -5.99 -10.66 -10.58
CA HIS A 125 -4.76 -10.69 -9.81
C HIS A 125 -4.40 -9.29 -9.35
N ASN A 126 -4.00 -9.19 -8.09
CA ASN A 126 -3.64 -7.92 -7.46
C ASN A 126 -2.14 -7.70 -7.46
N LEU A 127 -1.77 -6.45 -7.68
CA LEU A 127 -0.43 -5.91 -7.48
C LEU A 127 -0.54 -4.67 -6.61
N VAL A 128 0.23 -4.62 -5.51
CA VAL A 128 0.20 -3.53 -4.56
C VAL A 128 1.54 -2.81 -4.58
N VAL A 129 1.49 -1.49 -4.72
CA VAL A 129 2.66 -0.62 -4.61
C VAL A 129 2.67 0.00 -3.21
N GLY A 130 3.71 -0.27 -2.44
CA GLY A 130 3.95 0.30 -1.10
C GLY A 130 4.92 1.48 -1.15
N ILE A 131 4.55 2.60 -0.53
CA ILE A 131 5.40 3.79 -0.38
C ILE A 131 5.46 4.20 1.09
N LEU A 132 6.68 4.29 1.61
CA LEU A 132 6.97 4.72 2.97
C LEU A 132 7.19 6.23 3.02
N PHE A 133 6.65 6.91 4.03
CA PHE A 133 6.87 8.34 4.22
C PHE A 133 7.36 8.67 5.62
N SER A 134 8.27 9.64 5.68
CA SER A 134 8.56 10.45 6.86
C SER A 134 7.59 11.64 6.93
N ILE A 135 7.57 12.34 8.07
CA ILE A 135 6.74 13.54 8.26
C ILE A 135 7.65 14.76 8.40
N ASP A 136 7.43 15.77 7.57
CA ASP A 136 8.04 17.09 7.76
C ASP A 136 7.26 17.85 8.83
N SER A 137 7.85 17.98 10.02
CA SER A 137 7.24 18.69 11.15
C SER A 137 7.21 20.21 10.99
N PHE A 138 7.96 20.76 10.02
CA PHE A 138 8.07 22.20 9.83
C PHE A 138 7.24 22.72 8.64
N ASP A 139 6.58 21.83 7.89
CA ASP A 139 5.90 22.13 6.62
C ASP A 139 6.81 22.95 5.65
N GLN A 140 8.14 22.81 5.77
CA GLN A 140 9.12 23.65 5.08
C GLN A 140 9.49 23.14 3.67
N LEU A 141 9.31 21.85 3.41
CA LEU A 141 9.71 21.22 2.15
C LEU A 141 8.67 21.32 1.03
N ILE A 142 7.47 21.83 1.29
CA ILE A 142 6.34 21.68 0.36
C ILE A 142 5.86 23.01 -0.22
N ALA A 143 6.71 23.60 -1.07
CA ALA A 143 6.27 24.61 -2.04
C ALA A 143 6.58 24.21 -3.50
N GLN A 144 7.30 23.11 -3.75
CA GLN A 144 7.80 22.78 -5.09
C GLN A 144 7.29 21.45 -5.68
N LYS A 145 6.79 20.52 -4.87
CA LYS A 145 6.26 19.23 -5.34
C LYS A 145 4.75 19.06 -5.20
N GLU A 146 4.09 19.92 -4.42
CA GLU A 146 2.65 20.04 -4.45
C GLU A 146 2.25 20.67 -5.79
N GLY A 147 2.00 19.81 -6.79
CA GLY A 147 0.72 19.94 -7.48
C GLY A 147 -0.29 19.92 -6.35
N LYS A 148 -0.78 21.11 -5.97
CA LYS A 148 -1.60 21.32 -4.79
C LYS A 148 -2.62 20.19 -4.69
N ILE A 149 -2.49 19.34 -3.67
CA ILE A 149 -3.67 18.68 -3.15
C ILE A 149 -4.42 19.83 -2.50
N GLU A 150 -5.17 20.58 -3.30
CA GLU A 150 -6.14 21.55 -2.81
C GLU A 150 -7.21 20.71 -2.12
N LEU A 151 -6.96 20.43 -0.84
CA LEU A 151 -7.94 19.95 0.11
C LEU A 151 -8.98 21.07 0.27
N ASP A 152 -9.78 21.32 -0.76
CA ASP A 152 -10.93 22.18 -0.62
C ASP A 152 -11.93 21.41 0.25
N GLN A 153 -12.03 21.85 1.51
CA GLN A 153 -12.93 21.29 2.52
C GLN A 153 -14.42 21.38 2.12
N ALA A 154 -14.73 21.95 0.95
CA ALA A 154 -16.08 22.07 0.40
C ALA A 154 -16.50 20.94 -0.56
N PHE A 155 -15.61 19.99 -0.94
CA PHE A 155 -15.95 18.92 -1.90
C PHE A 155 -15.65 17.50 -1.38
N PRO A 156 -16.53 16.52 -1.63
CA PRO A 156 -16.31 15.10 -1.32
C PRO A 156 -15.47 14.36 -2.40
N GLU A 157 -14.88 15.08 -3.35
CA GLU A 157 -14.18 14.53 -4.52
C GLU A 157 -12.75 15.08 -4.56
N PHE A 158 -11.78 14.18 -4.65
CA PHE A 158 -10.36 14.50 -4.77
C PHE A 158 -9.95 14.32 -6.21
N CYS A 159 -9.44 15.37 -6.85
CA CYS A 159 -8.91 15.27 -8.21
C CYS A 159 -7.39 15.43 -8.15
N PHE A 160 -6.64 14.37 -8.45
CA PHE A 160 -5.18 14.42 -8.46
C PHE A 160 -4.59 13.35 -9.35
N ASN A 161 -3.31 13.51 -9.71
CA ASN A 161 -2.54 12.46 -10.37
C ASN A 161 -1.82 11.58 -9.33
N PRO A 162 -2.10 10.26 -9.23
CA PRO A 162 -1.49 9.38 -8.23
C PRO A 162 0.05 9.33 -8.26
N ALA A 163 0.67 9.80 -9.34
CA ALA A 163 2.12 9.93 -9.46
C ALA A 163 2.72 10.85 -8.38
N LEU A 164 1.91 11.71 -7.75
CA LEU A 164 2.32 12.57 -6.63
C LEU A 164 2.87 11.78 -5.43
N PHE A 165 2.42 10.53 -5.25
CA PHE A 165 2.90 9.66 -4.15
C PHE A 165 4.18 8.91 -4.49
N LEU A 166 4.55 8.83 -5.77
CA LEU A 166 5.65 7.98 -6.19
C LEU A 166 7.01 8.70 -5.97
N PRO A 167 8.07 8.00 -5.52
CA PRO A 167 9.40 8.58 -5.25
C PRO A 167 10.31 8.82 -6.47
N GLU A 168 10.98 9.97 -6.60
CA GLU A 168 11.78 10.28 -7.79
C GLU A 168 12.71 9.15 -8.23
N ASN A 169 13.47 8.53 -7.31
CA ASN A 169 14.17 7.29 -7.59
C ASN A 169 13.24 6.10 -7.36
N ARG A 170 13.12 5.25 -8.38
CA ARG A 170 12.16 4.14 -8.41
C ARG A 170 12.84 2.82 -8.06
N GLY A 171 13.83 2.82 -7.17
CA GLY A 171 14.39 1.59 -6.62
C GLY A 171 13.35 0.85 -5.78
N PHE A 172 13.15 -0.46 -5.98
CA PHE A 172 12.10 -1.19 -5.28
C PHE A 172 12.46 -2.64 -4.94
N TYR A 173 11.86 -3.12 -3.86
CA TYR A 173 11.77 -4.52 -3.53
C TYR A 173 10.53 -5.14 -4.19
N TYR A 174 10.67 -6.33 -4.75
CA TYR A 174 9.55 -7.12 -5.27
C TYR A 174 9.47 -8.46 -4.55
N TYR A 175 8.26 -8.86 -4.16
CA TYR A 175 8.03 -10.17 -3.57
C TYR A 175 6.56 -10.61 -3.74
N ILE A 176 6.30 -11.92 -3.59
CA ILE A 176 4.93 -12.46 -3.57
C ILE A 176 4.43 -12.55 -2.13
N GLY A 177 3.35 -11.83 -1.82
CA GLY A 177 2.79 -11.69 -0.49
C GLY A 177 1.31 -12.02 -0.39
N SER A 178 0.69 -11.48 0.66
CA SER A 178 -0.75 -11.53 0.88
C SER A 178 -1.32 -10.14 1.09
N LEU A 179 -2.64 -10.04 1.22
CA LEU A 179 -3.27 -8.87 1.81
C LEU A 179 -2.82 -8.73 3.27
N THR A 180 -2.65 -7.49 3.71
CA THR A 180 -2.29 -7.17 5.10
C THR A 180 -3.50 -6.97 6.01
N THR A 181 -4.71 -7.05 5.44
CA THR A 181 -5.98 -7.05 6.17
C THR A 181 -6.75 -8.35 5.90
N PRO A 182 -7.68 -8.77 6.78
CA PRO A 182 -8.53 -9.92 6.53
C PRO A 182 -9.25 -9.84 5.18
N PRO A 183 -9.30 -10.94 4.40
CA PRO A 183 -8.98 -12.31 4.81
C PRO A 183 -7.49 -12.70 4.71
N THR A 184 -6.56 -11.77 4.50
CA THR A 184 -5.10 -12.03 4.42
C THR A 184 -4.70 -13.04 3.33
N ILE A 185 -5.49 -13.08 2.25
CA ILE A 185 -5.29 -14.00 1.13
C ILE A 185 -4.15 -13.52 0.22
N GLY A 186 -3.43 -14.47 -0.34
CA GLY A 186 -2.50 -14.26 -1.45
C GLY A 186 -2.85 -15.20 -2.62
N PRO A 187 -2.06 -15.18 -3.70
CA PRO A 187 -0.85 -14.38 -3.88
C PRO A 187 -1.16 -12.92 -4.25
N ILE A 188 -0.35 -11.99 -3.72
CA ILE A 188 -0.32 -10.57 -4.09
C ILE A 188 1.09 -10.24 -4.60
N GLU A 189 1.20 -9.56 -5.72
CA GLU A 189 2.47 -9.02 -6.19
C GLU A 189 2.77 -7.72 -5.44
N TRP A 190 3.79 -7.70 -4.59
CA TRP A 190 4.19 -6.51 -3.85
C TRP A 190 5.38 -5.83 -4.53
N ILE A 191 5.28 -4.52 -4.72
CA ILE A 191 6.36 -3.63 -5.14
C ILE A 191 6.49 -2.56 -4.05
N VAL A 192 7.57 -2.54 -3.29
CA VAL A 192 7.77 -1.56 -2.21
C VAL A 192 9.00 -0.72 -2.54
N PHE A 193 8.81 0.59 -2.73
CA PHE A 193 9.92 1.48 -3.05
C PHE A 193 10.87 1.65 -1.86
N ASP A 194 12.17 1.79 -2.14
CA ASP A 194 13.20 1.97 -1.12
C ASP A 194 13.58 3.44 -0.84
N GLU A 195 13.05 4.38 -1.63
CA GLU A 195 13.13 5.80 -1.33
C GLU A 195 11.94 6.23 -0.47
N VAL A 196 12.25 6.69 0.75
CA VAL A 196 11.27 7.24 1.69
C VAL A 196 10.91 8.65 1.26
N GLN A 197 9.62 8.88 1.03
CA GLN A 197 9.08 10.21 0.71
C GLN A 197 8.77 11.01 1.98
N THR A 198 8.32 12.24 1.83
CA THR A 198 7.97 13.12 2.94
C THR A 198 6.57 13.69 2.76
N LEU A 199 5.73 13.62 3.80
CA LEU A 199 4.42 14.27 3.85
C LEU A 199 4.45 15.44 4.82
N SER A 200 3.62 16.46 4.55
CA SER A 200 3.39 17.55 5.51
C SER A 200 2.68 17.03 6.75
N GLN A 201 2.98 17.64 7.89
CA GLN A 201 2.28 17.34 9.13
C GLN A 201 0.80 17.68 9.00
N THR A 202 0.47 18.74 8.26
CA THR A 202 -0.90 19.18 7.97
C THR A 202 -1.70 18.11 7.22
N PHE A 203 -1.14 17.50 6.16
CA PHE A 203 -1.82 16.41 5.44
C PHE A 203 -1.98 15.17 6.30
N VAL A 204 -0.96 14.77 7.07
CA VAL A 204 -1.07 13.63 7.99
C VAL A 204 -2.13 13.86 9.05
N ASN A 205 -2.27 15.08 9.56
CA ASN A 205 -3.31 15.43 10.52
C ASN A 205 -4.72 15.38 9.92
N TYR A 206 -4.88 15.65 8.63
CA TYR A 206 -6.15 15.44 7.92
C TYR A 206 -6.49 13.94 7.91
N LEU A 207 -5.57 13.11 7.42
CA LEU A 207 -5.74 11.67 7.32
C LEU A 207 -6.04 10.99 8.66
N LYS A 208 -5.40 11.44 9.74
CA LYS A 208 -5.60 10.91 11.10
C LYS A 208 -7.01 11.14 11.67
N LYS A 209 -7.77 12.11 11.16
CA LYS A 209 -9.16 12.34 11.64
C LYS A 209 -10.08 11.20 11.24
N GLU A 210 -9.76 10.53 10.13
CA GLU A 210 -10.65 9.56 9.50
C GLU A 210 -10.38 8.11 9.92
N ILE A 211 -9.24 7.80 10.55
CA ILE A 211 -8.84 6.41 10.86
C ILE A 211 -8.48 6.18 12.33
N VAL A 212 -8.59 4.91 12.74
CA VAL A 212 -8.16 4.44 14.06
C VAL A 212 -6.64 4.49 14.15
N GLU A 213 -6.09 5.05 15.24
CA GLU A 213 -4.65 5.01 15.50
C GLU A 213 -4.13 3.56 15.56
N ASN A 214 -2.96 3.31 14.99
CA ASN A 214 -2.28 2.01 15.00
C ASN A 214 -3.00 0.91 14.17
N ASN A 215 -3.31 1.21 12.90
CA ASN A 215 -3.96 0.27 11.97
C ASN A 215 -2.95 -0.59 11.19
N ARG A 216 -1.89 -1.09 11.85
CA ARG A 216 -0.87 -1.92 11.21
C ARG A 216 -0.93 -3.38 11.62
N ARG A 217 -0.73 -4.28 10.67
CA ARG A 217 -0.45 -5.69 10.91
C ARG A 217 1.02 -5.87 11.32
N PRO A 218 1.33 -6.72 12.32
CA PRO A 218 2.70 -7.09 12.64
C PRO A 218 3.42 -7.75 11.46
N LEU A 219 4.75 -7.60 11.43
CA LEU A 219 5.62 -8.28 10.46
C LEU A 219 5.39 -9.79 10.47
N GLN A 220 5.39 -10.38 9.28
CA GLN A 220 5.21 -11.79 9.06
C GLN A 220 6.57 -12.47 8.79
N PRO A 221 6.75 -13.75 9.09
CA PRO A 221 7.99 -14.45 8.78
C PRO A 221 8.24 -14.54 7.26
N ILE A 222 9.47 -14.27 6.83
CA ILE A 222 9.86 -14.37 5.40
C ILE A 222 9.82 -15.81 4.86
N LYS A 223 10.08 -16.81 5.72
CA LYS A 223 10.16 -18.24 5.38
C LYS A 223 11.15 -18.47 4.22
N ASP A 224 10.74 -19.25 3.22
CA ASP A 224 11.50 -19.58 2.01
C ASP A 224 11.20 -18.63 0.83
N ARG A 225 10.54 -17.49 1.09
CA ARG A 225 10.16 -16.55 0.05
C ARG A 225 11.39 -15.86 -0.55
N LYS A 226 11.45 -15.82 -1.88
CA LYS A 226 12.37 -14.96 -2.62
C LYS A 226 11.91 -13.50 -2.57
N VAL A 227 12.87 -12.60 -2.36
CA VAL A 227 12.69 -11.15 -2.46
C VAL A 227 13.70 -10.64 -3.46
N TRP A 228 13.25 -9.90 -4.46
CA TRP A 228 14.11 -9.28 -5.47
C TRP A 228 14.27 -7.80 -5.17
N TYR A 229 15.37 -7.23 -5.62
CA TYR A 229 15.56 -5.78 -5.64
C TYR A 229 15.91 -5.33 -7.05
N GLN A 230 15.25 -4.28 -7.52
CA GLN A 230 15.51 -3.67 -8.81
C GLN A 230 15.84 -2.20 -8.61
N ASN A 231 16.98 -1.78 -9.13
CA ASN A 231 17.37 -0.38 -9.15
C ASN A 231 16.89 0.24 -10.47
N ASN A 232 15.76 0.93 -10.46
CA ASN A 232 15.31 1.73 -11.59
C ASN A 232 15.70 3.20 -11.34
N HIS A 233 16.85 3.60 -11.89
CA HIS A 233 17.07 5.01 -12.17
C HIS A 233 16.25 5.36 -13.41
N ASN A 234 15.37 6.37 -13.31
CA ASN A 234 14.39 6.74 -14.34
C ASN A 234 14.96 6.68 -15.76
N SER A 235 14.47 5.73 -16.56
CA SER A 235 14.25 5.96 -17.99
C SER A 235 12.88 6.60 -18.12
N THR A 236 12.80 7.91 -17.85
CA THR A 236 11.65 8.72 -18.25
C THR A 236 11.56 8.76 -19.77
N GLN A 237 10.41 8.39 -20.33
CA GLN A 237 9.90 8.99 -21.56
C GLN A 237 8.65 9.78 -21.19
#